data_AF-A0A1I8FXL9-F1
#
_entry.id   AF-A0A1I8FXL9-F1
#
_cell.length_a   1.000
_cell.length_b   1.000
_cell.length_c   1.000
_cell.angle_alpha   90.00
_cell.angle_beta   90.00
_cell.angle_gamma   90.00
#
_symmetry.space_group_name_H-M   'P 1'
#
loop_
_entity.id
_entity.type
_entity.pdbx_description
1 polymer ?
#
loop_
_entity_poly.entity_id
_entity_poly.type
_entity_poly.pdbx_seq_one_letter_code
_entity_poly.pdbx_strand_id
1 'polypeptide(L)'
;MNRNQAASRIQRAWLGYKNRQVFRLLKCTVAAAEHSLTHEILRKLAPKEADFFSKDQNLLQLKIRFRFGGTEFPPRILYKIYLDTGCRVKYVTGKGTIRAETDAAAQSAKLMGNRKYYDLMLQDELMRLQHQVADETDVVTVKDFMRLLAVTDETGADMGGKANTWRQLTSQAAPRHTVFRDVFDFLATRRMTQRLQRHLPLLTALPSSQEVRREQLRVLAEVEAPRLTAEDRQRMAARKQKWQAAEGGGMAGGTSRRSSR
;
A
#
# COMPACT_ATOMS: atom_id res chain seq x y z
N MET A 1 -45.66 -11.51 25.45
CA MET A 1 -44.31 -11.10 24.99
C MET A 1 -44.04 -9.69 25.49
N ASN A 2 -43.04 -9.48 26.34
CA ASN A 2 -42.87 -8.22 27.08
C ASN A 2 -42.41 -7.09 26.14
N ARG A 3 -42.88 -5.85 26.31
CA ARG A 3 -42.60 -4.72 25.38
C ARG A 3 -41.09 -4.51 25.16
N ASN A 4 -40.30 -4.68 26.22
CA ASN A 4 -38.84 -4.59 26.20
C ASN A 4 -38.17 -5.70 25.38
N GLN A 5 -38.73 -6.91 25.38
CA GLN A 5 -38.23 -8.03 24.56
C GLN A 5 -38.51 -7.79 23.07
N ALA A 6 -39.67 -7.23 22.73
CA ALA A 6 -40.00 -6.85 21.36
C ALA A 6 -39.09 -5.73 20.85
N ALA A 7 -38.89 -4.68 21.64
CA ALA A 7 -37.97 -3.59 21.31
C ALA A 7 -36.53 -4.08 21.10
N SER A 8 -36.02 -4.96 21.98
CA SER A 8 -34.68 -5.57 21.84
C SER A 8 -34.55 -6.40 20.55
N ARG A 9 -35.59 -7.13 20.15
CA ARG A 9 -35.59 -7.90 18.90
C ARG A 9 -35.51 -6.98 17.68
N ILE A 10 -36.31 -5.91 17.67
CA ILE A 10 -36.30 -4.90 16.59
C ILE A 10 -34.92 -4.22 16.52
N GLN A 11 -34.37 -3.81 17.65
CA GLN A 11 -33.05 -3.17 17.71
C GLN A 11 -31.95 -4.10 17.19
N ARG A 12 -31.95 -5.37 17.59
CA ARG A 12 -30.97 -6.36 17.09
C ARG A 12 -31.13 -6.62 15.59
N ALA A 13 -32.36 -6.71 15.09
CA ALA A 13 -32.63 -6.87 13.66
C ALA A 13 -32.12 -5.66 12.86
N TRP A 14 -32.37 -4.45 13.37
CA TRP A 14 -31.89 -3.21 12.75
C TRP A 14 -30.36 -3.09 12.75
N LEU A 15 -29.71 -3.38 13.88
CA LEU A 15 -28.25 -3.42 13.98
C LEU A 15 -27.66 -4.47 13.05
N GLY A 16 -28.26 -5.66 12.98
CA GLY A 16 -27.86 -6.71 12.05
C GLY A 16 -27.98 -6.28 10.58
N TYR A 17 -29.08 -5.62 10.21
CA TYR A 17 -29.26 -5.05 8.87
C TYR A 17 -28.17 -4.02 8.55
N LYS A 18 -27.95 -3.04 9.45
CA LYS A 18 -26.91 -2.01 9.26
C LYS A 18 -25.52 -2.62 9.14
N ASN A 19 -25.17 -3.58 9.98
CA ASN A 19 -23.86 -4.25 9.94
C ASN A 19 -23.67 -5.02 8.63
N ARG A 20 -24.72 -5.69 8.13
CA ARG A 20 -24.68 -6.35 6.81
C ARG A 20 -24.45 -5.35 5.67
N GLN A 21 -25.09 -4.18 5.70
CA GLN A 21 -24.88 -3.15 4.68
C GLN A 21 -23.45 -2.61 4.70
N VAL A 22 -22.92 -2.31 5.88
CA VAL A 22 -21.54 -1.86 6.05
C VAL A 22 -20.55 -2.93 5.58
N PHE A 23 -20.80 -4.20 5.91
CA PHE A 23 -19.93 -5.30 5.45
C PHE A 23 -19.97 -5.50 3.93
N ARG A 24 -21.13 -5.36 3.29
CA ARG A 24 -21.23 -5.41 1.82
C ARG A 24 -20.41 -4.30 1.18
N LEU A 25 -20.57 -3.07 1.68
CA LEU A 25 -19.81 -1.92 1.22
C LEU A 25 -18.30 -2.20 1.32
N LEU A 26 -17.84 -2.68 2.49
CA LEU A 26 -16.44 -3.03 2.71
C LEU A 26 -15.92 -4.13 1.79
N LYS A 27 -16.74 -5.16 1.57
CA LYS A 27 -16.40 -6.26 0.66
C LYS A 27 -16.21 -5.76 -0.76
N CYS A 28 -17.12 -4.93 -1.26
CA CYS A 28 -17.02 -4.35 -2.61
C CYS A 28 -15.81 -3.41 -2.71
N THR A 29 -15.58 -2.56 -1.71
CA THR A 29 -14.45 -1.61 -1.71
C THR A 29 -13.11 -2.32 -1.71
N VAL A 30 -12.97 -3.37 -0.92
CA VAL A 30 -11.74 -4.16 -0.88
C VAL A 30 -11.54 -4.91 -2.20
N ALA A 31 -12.58 -5.54 -2.74
CA ALA A 31 -12.49 -6.23 -4.03
C ALA A 31 -12.07 -5.27 -5.17
N ALA A 32 -12.60 -4.05 -5.19
CA ALA A 32 -12.20 -3.04 -6.16
C ALA A 32 -10.73 -2.64 -6.00
N ALA A 33 -10.30 -2.39 -4.77
CA ALA A 33 -8.92 -2.04 -4.44
C ALA A 33 -7.91 -3.12 -4.89
N GLU A 34 -8.24 -4.41 -4.77
CA GLU A 34 -7.38 -5.51 -5.21
C GLU A 34 -7.15 -5.55 -6.73
N HIS A 35 -8.16 -5.16 -7.52
CA HIS A 35 -8.13 -5.33 -8.98
C HIS A 35 -7.70 -4.09 -9.75
N SER A 36 -7.96 -2.90 -9.25
CA SER A 36 -7.91 -1.68 -10.07
C SER A 36 -6.87 -0.65 -9.64
N LEU A 37 -6.41 -0.70 -8.38
CA LEU A 37 -5.66 0.39 -7.79
C LEU A 37 -4.39 -0.07 -7.07
N THR A 38 -3.88 -1.27 -7.34
CA THR A 38 -2.76 -1.86 -6.58
C THR A 38 -1.55 -0.96 -6.47
N HIS A 39 -1.11 -0.36 -7.58
CA HIS A 39 0.04 0.55 -7.58
C HIS A 39 -0.26 1.90 -6.92
N GLU A 40 -1.41 2.51 -7.22
CA GLU A 40 -1.77 3.81 -6.63
C GLU A 40 -2.00 3.71 -5.12
N ILE A 41 -2.64 2.62 -4.69
CA ILE A 41 -2.80 2.27 -3.30
C ILE A 41 -1.41 2.06 -2.71
N LEU A 42 -0.54 1.22 -3.28
CA LEU A 42 0.80 1.04 -2.73
C LEU A 42 1.56 2.36 -2.58
N ARG A 43 1.50 3.23 -3.59
CA ARG A 43 2.14 4.55 -3.56
C ARG A 43 1.66 5.44 -2.40
N LYS A 44 0.43 5.25 -1.95
CA LYS A 44 -0.13 5.97 -0.80
C LYS A 44 0.05 5.21 0.52
N LEU A 45 0.06 3.88 0.49
CA LEU A 45 0.27 3.02 1.66
C LEU A 45 1.72 3.01 2.14
N ALA A 46 2.62 2.76 1.21
CA ALA A 46 4.04 2.57 1.45
C ALA A 46 4.81 3.21 0.27
N PRO A 47 4.97 4.54 0.27
CA PRO A 47 5.61 5.24 -0.85
C PRO A 47 7.03 4.73 -1.12
N LYS A 48 7.79 4.37 -0.08
CA LYS A 48 9.12 3.80 -0.22
C LYS A 48 9.12 2.46 -0.97
N GLU A 49 8.15 1.59 -0.67
CA GLU A 49 8.02 0.30 -1.36
C GLU A 49 7.52 0.49 -2.79
N ALA A 50 6.59 1.43 -3.02
CA ALA A 50 6.14 1.78 -4.36
C ALA A 50 7.28 2.32 -5.22
N ASP A 51 8.10 3.23 -4.67
CA ASP A 51 9.23 3.81 -5.37
C ASP A 51 10.27 2.74 -5.71
N PHE A 52 10.50 1.78 -4.81
CA PHE A 52 11.37 0.62 -5.06
C PHE A 52 10.88 -0.18 -6.27
N PHE A 53 9.61 -0.58 -6.31
CA PHE A 53 9.05 -1.36 -7.43
C PHE A 53 8.85 -0.55 -8.72
N SER A 54 8.73 0.78 -8.62
CA SER A 54 8.55 1.65 -9.79
C SER A 54 9.77 1.72 -10.70
N LYS A 55 10.98 1.54 -10.14
CA LYS A 55 12.24 1.62 -10.88
C LYS A 55 12.51 0.39 -11.74
N ASP A 56 12.09 -0.78 -11.28
CA ASP A 56 12.47 -2.06 -11.88
C ASP A 56 11.50 -2.57 -12.97
N GLN A 57 10.55 -1.74 -13.45
CA GLN A 57 9.55 -2.10 -14.47
C GLN A 57 8.70 -3.37 -14.18
N ASN A 58 8.83 -3.98 -13.01
CA ASN A 58 8.13 -5.21 -12.58
C ASN A 58 6.76 -4.93 -11.92
N LEU A 59 6.20 -3.74 -12.14
CA LEU A 59 4.93 -3.28 -11.58
C LEU A 59 3.75 -4.23 -11.84
N LEU A 60 3.82 -4.99 -12.94
CA LEU A 60 2.80 -5.95 -13.36
C LEU A 60 2.73 -7.22 -12.49
N GLN A 61 3.74 -7.45 -11.64
CA GLN A 61 3.77 -8.61 -10.74
C GLN A 61 3.41 -8.22 -9.31
N LEU A 62 3.13 -6.97 -8.99
CA LEU A 62 2.77 -6.59 -7.62
C LEU A 62 1.30 -6.87 -7.34
N LYS A 63 1.01 -7.63 -6.28
CA LYS A 63 -0.36 -7.93 -5.84
C LYS A 63 -0.53 -7.62 -4.36
N ILE A 64 -1.51 -6.77 -4.04
CA ILE A 64 -1.94 -6.53 -2.66
C ILE A 64 -3.11 -7.46 -2.38
N ARG A 65 -3.03 -8.18 -1.26
CA ARG A 65 -4.16 -8.94 -0.72
C ARG A 65 -4.65 -8.26 0.53
N PHE A 66 -5.95 -8.07 0.65
CA PHE A 66 -6.57 -7.56 1.86
C PHE A 66 -7.24 -8.68 2.65
N ARG A 67 -7.38 -8.44 3.95
CA ARG A 67 -8.15 -9.28 4.88
C ARG A 67 -8.91 -8.39 5.85
N PHE A 68 -10.07 -8.88 6.26
CA PHE A 68 -10.77 -8.33 7.42
C PHE A 68 -10.21 -8.99 8.69
N GLY A 69 -9.88 -8.18 9.68
CA GLY A 69 -9.42 -8.60 10.99
C GLY A 69 -10.03 -7.75 12.10
N GLY A 70 -9.68 -8.06 13.34
CA GLY A 70 -10.22 -7.39 14.52
C GLY A 70 -11.33 -8.19 15.20
N THR A 71 -11.50 -7.93 16.49
CA THR A 71 -12.46 -8.60 17.39
C THR A 71 -13.82 -7.90 17.43
N GLU A 72 -13.87 -6.63 16.99
CA GLU A 72 -15.06 -5.78 17.05
C GLU A 72 -15.50 -5.31 15.66
N PHE A 73 -16.77 -4.94 15.54
CA PHE A 73 -17.34 -4.41 14.30
C PHE A 73 -17.37 -2.87 14.31
N PRO A 74 -16.97 -2.17 13.23
CA PRO A 74 -16.57 -2.68 11.90
C PRO A 74 -15.19 -3.34 11.90
N PRO A 75 -14.95 -4.36 11.06
CA PRO A 75 -13.66 -5.04 11.01
C PRO A 75 -12.56 -4.09 10.54
N ARG A 76 -11.37 -4.23 11.13
CA ARG A 76 -10.15 -3.58 10.67
C ARG A 76 -9.71 -4.23 9.36
N ILE A 77 -9.23 -3.42 8.41
CA ILE A 77 -8.70 -3.95 7.15
C ILE A 77 -7.20 -4.10 7.31
N LEU A 78 -6.71 -5.29 7.02
CA LEU A 78 -5.31 -5.64 6.99
C LEU A 78 -4.90 -5.87 5.53
N TYR A 79 -3.65 -5.57 5.19
CA TYR A 79 -3.12 -5.81 3.86
C TYR A 79 -1.75 -6.51 3.95
N LYS A 80 -1.44 -7.25 2.89
CA LYS A 80 -0.13 -7.85 2.68
C LYS A 80 0.23 -7.77 1.20
N ILE A 81 1.49 -7.44 0.94
CA ILE A 81 2.02 -7.24 -0.40
C ILE A 81 2.72 -8.51 -0.85
N TYR A 82 2.46 -8.91 -2.08
CA TYR A 82 3.01 -10.09 -2.72
C TYR A 82 3.54 -9.74 -4.10
N LEU A 83 4.52 -10.53 -4.55
CA LEU A 83 4.92 -10.57 -5.94
C LEU A 83 4.29 -11.82 -6.57
N ASP A 84 3.46 -11.60 -7.57
CA ASP A 84 2.83 -12.59 -8.43
C ASP A 84 3.82 -13.00 -9.52
N THR A 85 4.85 -13.75 -9.09
CA THR A 85 5.94 -14.18 -9.98
C THR A 85 5.62 -15.50 -10.69
N GLY A 86 4.39 -16.03 -10.60
CA GLY A 86 3.99 -17.35 -11.13
C GLY A 86 4.70 -18.56 -10.50
N CYS A 87 5.78 -18.33 -9.75
CA CYS A 87 6.57 -19.33 -9.04
C CYS A 87 6.11 -19.50 -7.58
N ARG A 88 6.59 -20.58 -6.95
CA ARG A 88 6.48 -20.85 -5.50
C ARG A 88 6.85 -19.59 -4.69
N VAL A 89 6.10 -19.31 -3.62
CA VAL A 89 6.33 -18.17 -2.73
C VAL A 89 7.80 -18.14 -2.27
N LYS A 90 8.55 -17.11 -2.70
CA LYS A 90 9.92 -16.85 -2.26
C LYS A 90 9.90 -15.69 -1.28
N TYR A 91 10.65 -15.84 -0.18
CA TYR A 91 10.92 -14.75 0.74
C TYR A 91 12.32 -14.24 0.47
N VAL A 92 12.45 -12.91 0.39
CA VAL A 92 13.76 -12.26 0.31
C VAL A 92 14.11 -11.82 1.73
N THR A 93 15.27 -12.27 2.21
CA THR A 93 15.83 -11.87 3.50
C THR A 93 17.08 -11.04 3.26
N GLY A 94 17.27 -9.99 4.07
CA GLY A 94 18.46 -9.15 3.98
C GLY A 94 19.73 -9.95 4.29
N LYS A 95 19.68 -10.80 5.32
CA LYS A 95 20.80 -11.66 5.73
C LYS A 95 21.26 -12.63 4.64
N GLY A 96 20.33 -13.20 3.87
CA GLY A 96 20.67 -14.10 2.77
C GLY A 96 21.21 -13.38 1.54
N THR A 97 20.74 -12.16 1.28
CA THR A 97 21.01 -11.44 0.03
C THR A 97 22.24 -10.53 0.11
N ILE A 98 22.47 -9.88 1.25
CA ILE A 98 23.55 -8.90 1.45
C ILE A 98 24.61 -9.52 2.35
N ARG A 99 25.42 -10.42 1.79
CA ARG A 99 26.54 -11.05 2.51
C ARG A 99 27.79 -10.18 2.42
N ALA A 100 28.66 -10.27 3.43
CA ALA A 100 29.89 -9.46 3.51
C ALA A 100 30.80 -9.56 2.26
N GLU A 101 30.76 -10.70 1.57
CA GLU A 101 31.55 -10.97 0.36
C GLU A 101 30.95 -10.39 -0.94
N THR A 102 29.74 -9.84 -0.88
CA THR A 102 29.02 -9.36 -2.07
C THR A 102 29.22 -7.86 -2.30
N ASP A 103 29.22 -7.43 -3.56
CA ASP A 103 29.23 -6.00 -3.92
C ASP A 103 28.05 -5.24 -3.30
N ALA A 104 26.95 -5.92 -3.00
CA ALA A 104 25.81 -5.36 -2.29
C ALA A 104 26.18 -4.88 -0.89
N ALA A 105 27.09 -5.57 -0.18
CA ALA A 105 27.57 -5.13 1.14
C ALA A 105 28.41 -3.85 1.03
N ALA A 106 29.34 -3.78 0.07
CA ALA A 106 30.14 -2.56 -0.16
C ALA A 106 29.27 -1.36 -0.58
N GLN A 107 28.28 -1.60 -1.44
CA GLN A 107 27.30 -0.57 -1.82
C GLN A 107 26.42 -0.15 -0.65
N SER A 108 26.00 -1.09 0.21
CA SER A 108 25.20 -0.79 1.39
C SER A 108 25.95 0.11 2.38
N ALA A 109 27.25 -0.14 2.62
CA ALA A 109 28.09 0.70 3.45
C ALA A 109 28.19 2.13 2.89
N LYS A 110 28.34 2.26 1.57
CA LYS A 110 28.38 3.56 0.88
C LYS A 110 27.03 4.31 0.93
N LEU A 111 25.91 3.60 0.83
CA LEU A 111 24.56 4.18 0.84
C LEU A 111 24.09 4.58 2.24
N MET A 112 24.37 3.75 3.25
CA MET A 112 23.94 3.96 4.63
C MET A 112 24.90 4.88 5.42
N GLY A 113 26.17 4.89 5.03
CA GLY A 113 27.26 5.51 5.75
C GLY A 113 27.87 4.58 6.81
N ASN A 114 29.16 4.77 7.08
CA ASN A 114 29.98 3.87 7.90
C ASN A 114 29.38 3.61 9.29
N ARG A 115 28.89 4.64 9.98
CA ARG A 115 28.36 4.49 11.35
C ARG A 115 27.17 3.52 11.42
N LYS A 116 26.16 3.74 10.59
CA LYS A 116 24.96 2.89 10.55
C LYS A 116 25.30 1.48 10.10
N TYR A 117 26.23 1.35 9.16
CA TYR A 117 26.69 0.05 8.69
C TYR A 117 27.38 -0.73 9.81
N TYR A 118 28.30 -0.11 10.55
CA TYR A 118 28.96 -0.77 11.69
C TYR A 118 28.00 -1.07 12.83
N ASP A 119 27.06 -0.18 13.14
CA ASP A 119 26.02 -0.44 14.15
C ASP A 119 25.20 -1.69 13.77
N LEU A 120 24.84 -1.84 12.50
CA LEU A 120 24.13 -3.01 11.98
C LEU A 120 24.97 -4.30 12.10
N MET A 121 26.25 -4.24 11.73
CA MET A 121 27.17 -5.39 11.85
C MET A 121 27.37 -5.82 13.31
N LEU A 122 27.49 -4.85 14.23
CA LEU A 122 27.57 -5.14 15.66
C LEU A 122 26.29 -5.79 16.18
N GLN A 123 25.12 -5.30 15.76
CA GLN A 123 23.84 -5.89 16.14
C GLN A 123 23.67 -7.31 15.58
N ASP A 124 24.18 -7.57 14.37
CA ASP A 124 24.15 -8.89 13.76
C ASP A 124 25.02 -9.89 14.54
N GLU A 125 26.23 -9.48 14.95
CA GLU A 125 27.10 -10.29 15.82
C GLU A 125 26.47 -10.54 17.19
N LEU A 126 25.82 -9.54 17.79
CA LEU A 126 25.10 -9.72 19.05
C LEU A 126 23.95 -10.74 18.92
N MET A 127 23.21 -10.68 17.81
CA MET A 127 22.16 -11.67 17.51
C MET A 127 22.74 -13.08 17.35
N ARG A 128 23.91 -13.21 16.71
CA ARG A 128 24.63 -14.49 16.59
C ARG A 128 25.09 -15.05 17.94
N LEU A 129 25.50 -14.19 18.88
CA LEU A 129 25.84 -14.62 20.22
C LEU A 129 24.62 -15.02 21.05
N GLN A 130 23.48 -14.39 20.83
CA GLN A 130 22.22 -14.69 21.53
C GLN A 130 21.57 -16.00 21.03
N HIS A 131 21.70 -16.29 19.74
CA HIS A 131 21.07 -17.47 19.12
C HIS A 131 22.11 -18.49 18.67
N GLN A 132 21.98 -19.74 19.11
CA GLN A 132 22.86 -20.85 18.70
C GLN A 132 22.83 -21.14 17.19
N VAL A 133 21.77 -20.74 16.49
CA VAL A 133 21.59 -20.91 15.04
C VAL A 133 21.06 -19.58 14.51
N ALA A 134 21.95 -18.76 13.98
CA ALA A 134 21.63 -17.40 13.53
C ALA A 134 21.69 -17.26 12.01
N ASP A 135 22.51 -18.09 11.35
CA ASP A 135 22.71 -18.09 9.92
C ASP A 135 22.48 -19.46 9.27
N GLU A 136 22.37 -19.46 7.95
CA GLU A 136 22.21 -20.68 7.14
C GLU A 136 23.40 -21.64 7.29
N THR A 137 24.58 -21.13 7.62
CA THR A 137 25.80 -21.93 7.86
C THR A 137 25.72 -22.76 9.13
N ASP A 138 24.90 -22.35 10.10
CA ASP A 138 24.77 -23.01 11.40
C ASP A 138 23.74 -24.17 11.34
N VAL A 139 23.02 -24.30 10.22
CA VAL A 139 21.96 -25.29 10.06
C VAL A 139 22.56 -26.64 9.68
N VAL A 140 22.70 -27.51 10.69
CA VAL A 140 23.12 -28.91 10.48
C VAL A 140 21.92 -29.86 10.53
N THR A 141 20.93 -29.57 11.37
CA THR A 141 19.75 -30.42 11.54
C THR A 141 18.44 -29.72 11.14
N VAL A 142 17.37 -30.51 10.95
CA VAL A 142 16.01 -29.99 10.72
C VAL A 142 15.55 -29.11 11.91
N LYS A 143 15.99 -29.42 13.14
CA LYS A 143 15.68 -28.62 14.32
C LYS A 143 16.33 -27.24 14.24
N ASP A 144 17.56 -27.18 13.75
CA ASP A 144 18.28 -25.92 13.55
C ASP A 144 17.65 -25.11 12.43
N PHE A 145 17.21 -25.77 11.35
CA PHE A 145 16.44 -25.11 10.30
C PHE A 145 15.16 -24.46 10.83
N MET A 146 14.41 -25.17 11.68
CA MET A 146 13.19 -24.62 12.31
C MET A 146 13.50 -23.44 13.24
N ARG A 147 14.62 -23.48 13.98
CA ARG A 147 15.09 -22.35 14.81
C ARG A 147 15.47 -21.15 13.96
N LEU A 148 16.24 -21.35 12.89
CA LEU A 148 16.63 -20.29 11.97
C LEU A 148 15.39 -19.61 11.38
N LEU A 149 14.39 -20.41 10.95
CA LEU A 149 13.14 -19.87 10.44
C LEU A 149 12.40 -19.02 11.48
N ALA A 150 12.34 -19.46 12.74
CA ALA A 150 11.71 -18.71 13.83
C ALA A 150 12.44 -17.38 14.07
N VAL A 151 13.77 -17.40 14.19
CA VAL A 151 14.59 -16.18 14.36
C VAL A 151 14.39 -15.23 13.18
N THR A 152 14.34 -15.75 11.95
CA THR A 152 14.14 -14.93 10.74
C THR A 152 12.74 -14.31 10.67
N ASP A 153 11.73 -14.96 11.27
CA ASP A 153 10.35 -14.47 11.33
C ASP A 153 10.15 -13.45 12.47
N GLU A 154 10.90 -13.59 13.58
CA GLU A 154 10.91 -12.66 14.72
C GLU A 154 11.76 -11.41 14.45
N THR A 155 12.81 -11.53 13.65
CA THR A 155 13.70 -10.41 13.31
C THR A 155 13.01 -9.34 12.46
N GLY A 156 13.30 -8.08 12.79
CA GLY A 156 12.82 -6.92 12.05
C GLY A 156 13.41 -6.83 10.64
N ALA A 157 12.74 -6.07 9.77
CA ALA A 157 13.18 -5.85 8.39
C ALA A 157 14.53 -5.10 8.32
N ASP A 158 14.75 -4.23 9.29
CA ASP A 158 15.99 -3.47 9.51
C ASP A 158 17.19 -4.39 9.74
N MET A 159 16.99 -5.50 10.45
CA MET A 159 18.00 -6.52 10.73
C MET A 159 18.03 -7.66 9.70
N GLY A 160 17.37 -7.47 8.55
CA GLY A 160 17.36 -8.45 7.45
C GLY A 160 16.41 -9.64 7.65
N GLY A 161 15.49 -9.58 8.62
CA GLY A 161 14.40 -10.54 8.80
C GLY A 161 13.32 -10.45 7.73
N LYS A 162 12.37 -11.40 7.71
CA LYS A 162 11.33 -11.45 6.65
C LYS A 162 10.30 -10.33 6.76
N ALA A 163 9.96 -9.90 7.99
CA ALA A 163 9.07 -8.79 8.34
C ALA A 163 7.80 -8.59 7.47
N ASN A 164 7.28 -9.65 6.84
CA ASN A 164 6.14 -9.60 5.94
C ASN A 164 4.87 -10.04 6.68
N THR A 165 4.49 -9.24 7.67
CA THR A 165 3.30 -9.44 8.50
C THR A 165 2.05 -8.79 7.86
N TRP A 166 0.87 -9.12 8.37
CA TRP A 166 -0.36 -8.41 8.00
C TRP A 166 -0.33 -6.99 8.57
N ARG A 167 -0.29 -5.99 7.70
CA ARG A 167 -0.22 -4.58 8.10
C ARG A 167 -1.61 -3.97 8.17
N GLN A 168 -1.88 -3.17 9.20
CA GLN A 168 -3.17 -2.50 9.31
C GLN A 168 -3.29 -1.33 8.32
N LEU A 169 -4.38 -1.32 7.57
CA LEU A 169 -4.74 -0.22 6.69
C LEU A 169 -5.29 0.94 7.51
N THR A 170 -4.54 2.04 7.58
CA THR A 170 -4.99 3.26 8.25
C THR A 170 -5.65 4.19 7.23
N SER A 171 -6.71 4.90 7.62
CA SER A 171 -7.42 5.81 6.72
C SER A 171 -6.45 6.76 5.98
N GLN A 172 -5.49 7.37 6.70
CA GLN A 172 -4.44 8.26 6.16
C GLN A 172 -3.69 7.72 4.93
N ALA A 173 -3.57 6.40 4.85
CA ALA A 173 -2.83 5.70 3.82
C ALA A 173 -3.64 5.52 2.51
N ALA A 174 -4.97 5.67 2.54
CA ALA A 174 -5.82 5.55 1.35
C ALA A 174 -5.81 6.83 0.48
N PRO A 175 -5.87 6.71 -0.87
CA PRO A 175 -5.86 7.86 -1.79
C PRO A 175 -7.03 8.83 -1.55
N ARG A 176 -6.76 10.13 -1.38
CA ARG A 176 -7.77 11.15 -1.03
C ARG A 176 -8.92 11.29 -2.03
N HIS A 177 -8.70 10.89 -3.29
CA HIS A 177 -9.64 11.12 -4.38
C HIS A 177 -10.42 9.87 -4.80
N THR A 178 -10.35 8.78 -4.04
CA THR A 178 -11.10 7.55 -4.36
C THR A 178 -12.31 7.39 -3.44
N VAL A 179 -13.39 6.81 -3.97
CA VAL A 179 -14.56 6.39 -3.16
C VAL A 179 -14.14 5.41 -2.07
N PHE A 180 -13.06 4.65 -2.29
CA PHE A 180 -12.41 3.82 -1.28
C PHE A 180 -12.10 4.60 0.00
N ARG A 181 -11.43 5.76 -0.08
CA ARG A 181 -11.11 6.59 1.08
C ARG A 181 -12.36 7.08 1.82
N ASP A 182 -13.39 7.49 1.08
CA ASP A 182 -14.64 7.95 1.67
C ASP A 182 -15.31 6.86 2.51
N VAL A 183 -15.19 5.60 2.09
CA VAL A 183 -15.70 4.47 2.88
C VAL A 183 -14.91 4.32 4.19
N PHE A 184 -13.58 4.46 4.16
CA PHE A 184 -12.78 4.44 5.40
C PHE A 184 -13.11 5.60 6.33
N ASP A 185 -13.26 6.81 5.77
CA ASP A 185 -13.62 7.98 6.55
C ASP A 185 -15.04 7.84 7.12
N PHE A 186 -15.97 7.22 6.39
CA PHE A 186 -17.29 6.86 6.90
C PHE A 186 -17.22 5.85 8.05
N LEU A 187 -16.35 4.84 7.97
CA LEU A 187 -16.16 3.90 9.08
C LEU A 187 -15.62 4.58 10.34
N ALA A 188 -14.65 5.50 10.17
CA ALA A 188 -13.99 6.17 11.29
C ALA A 188 -14.85 7.28 11.91
N THR A 189 -15.50 8.11 11.08
CA THR A 189 -16.19 9.32 11.53
C THR A 189 -17.71 9.19 11.56
N ARG A 190 -18.26 8.10 11.00
CA ARG A 190 -19.71 7.91 10.75
C ARG A 190 -20.36 9.01 9.89
N ARG A 191 -19.55 9.86 9.24
CA ARG A 191 -20.03 10.90 8.32
C ARG A 191 -19.95 10.40 6.89
N MET A 192 -21.03 10.59 6.14
CA MET A 192 -21.06 10.26 4.72
C MET A 192 -20.65 11.47 3.89
N THR A 193 -19.73 11.28 2.95
CA THR A 193 -19.47 12.26 1.90
C THR A 193 -20.59 12.25 0.86
N GLN A 194 -20.83 13.39 0.21
CA GLN A 194 -21.84 13.50 -0.85
C GLN A 194 -21.56 12.53 -2.01
N ARG A 195 -20.28 12.26 -2.29
CA ARG A 195 -19.86 11.27 -3.28
C ARG A 195 -20.28 9.86 -2.90
N LEU A 196 -19.97 9.43 -1.67
CA LEU A 196 -20.40 8.13 -1.17
C LEU A 196 -21.93 8.02 -1.18
N GLN A 197 -22.65 9.10 -0.84
CA GLN A 197 -24.11 9.11 -0.83
C GLN A 197 -24.72 8.86 -2.22
N ARG A 198 -24.12 9.39 -3.30
CA ARG A 198 -24.58 9.16 -4.68
C ARG A 198 -24.42 7.70 -5.10
N HIS A 199 -23.29 7.07 -4.75
CA HIS A 199 -22.99 5.70 -5.16
C HIS A 199 -23.49 4.64 -4.16
N LEU A 200 -23.94 5.03 -2.97
CA LEU A 200 -24.39 4.11 -1.92
C LEU A 200 -25.47 3.11 -2.41
N PRO A 201 -26.51 3.51 -3.17
CA PRO A 201 -27.53 2.57 -3.64
C PRO A 201 -26.93 1.46 -4.50
N LEU A 202 -26.01 1.82 -5.40
CA LEU A 202 -25.31 0.88 -6.26
C LEU A 202 -24.37 -0.04 -5.47
N LEU A 203 -23.67 0.49 -4.45
CA LEU A 203 -22.69 -0.26 -3.66
C LEU A 203 -23.32 -1.19 -2.61
N THR A 204 -24.55 -0.92 -2.20
CA THR A 204 -25.29 -1.71 -1.18
C THR A 204 -26.28 -2.71 -1.78
N ALA A 205 -26.63 -2.53 -3.06
CA ALA A 205 -27.44 -3.46 -3.83
C ALA A 205 -26.83 -4.86 -3.85
N LEU A 206 -27.69 -5.90 -3.76
CA LEU A 206 -27.23 -7.27 -3.97
C LEU A 206 -26.77 -7.41 -5.42
N PRO A 207 -25.55 -7.92 -5.67
CA PRO A 207 -25.08 -8.16 -7.03
C PRO A 207 -25.79 -9.39 -7.59
N SER A 208 -26.98 -9.19 -8.15
CA SER A 208 -27.76 -10.22 -8.85
C SER A 208 -27.12 -10.64 -10.18
N SER A 209 -26.36 -9.74 -10.82
CA SER A 209 -25.65 -9.96 -12.09
C SER A 209 -24.15 -9.65 -11.97
N GLN A 210 -23.34 -10.31 -12.81
CA GLN A 210 -21.91 -10.03 -12.97
C GLN A 210 -21.63 -8.60 -13.45
N GLU A 211 -22.55 -8.01 -14.22
CA GLU A 211 -22.45 -6.65 -14.73
C GLU A 211 -22.56 -5.61 -13.61
N VAL A 212 -23.53 -5.78 -12.70
CA VAL A 212 -23.69 -4.93 -11.51
C VAL A 212 -22.42 -4.97 -10.65
N ARG A 213 -21.81 -6.16 -10.51
CA ARG A 213 -20.54 -6.31 -9.80
C ARG A 213 -19.40 -5.56 -10.49
N ARG A 214 -19.30 -5.63 -11.82
CA ARG A 214 -18.29 -4.88 -12.59
C ARG A 214 -18.47 -3.38 -12.44
N GLU A 215 -19.71 -2.90 -12.48
CA GLU A 215 -19.99 -1.48 -12.31
C GLU A 215 -19.68 -0.99 -10.89
N GLN A 216 -20.00 -1.79 -9.86
CA GLN A 216 -19.57 -1.52 -8.48
C GLN A 216 -18.04 -1.40 -8.37
N LEU A 217 -17.31 -2.33 -9.00
CA LEU A 217 -15.84 -2.30 -9.02
C LEU A 217 -15.32 -1.07 -9.76
N ARG A 218 -15.93 -0.71 -10.89
CA ARG A 218 -15.57 0.47 -11.70
C ARG A 218 -15.71 1.77 -10.90
N VAL A 219 -16.85 1.98 -10.25
CA VAL A 219 -17.11 3.18 -9.44
C VAL A 219 -16.13 3.32 -8.28
N LEU A 220 -15.73 2.20 -7.67
CA LEU A 220 -14.77 2.20 -6.57
C LEU A 220 -13.32 2.38 -7.03
N ALA A 221 -13.02 1.89 -8.24
CA ALA A 221 -11.76 2.06 -8.94
C ALA A 221 -11.58 3.48 -9.49
N GLU A 222 -12.68 4.17 -9.77
CA GLU A 222 -12.65 5.47 -10.43
C GLU A 222 -11.98 6.50 -9.51
N VAL A 223 -10.79 6.92 -9.92
CA VAL A 223 -10.10 8.06 -9.37
C VAL A 223 -10.73 9.27 -10.02
N GLU A 224 -11.65 9.93 -9.31
CA GLU A 224 -12.10 11.25 -9.76
C GLU A 224 -10.86 12.14 -9.87
N ALA A 225 -10.66 12.72 -11.07
CA ALA A 225 -9.63 13.70 -11.27
C ALA A 225 -9.74 14.78 -10.17
N PRO A 226 -8.63 15.27 -9.60
CA PRO A 226 -8.68 16.32 -8.60
C PRO A 226 -9.53 17.44 -9.16
N ARG A 227 -10.56 17.87 -8.42
CA ARG A 227 -11.36 19.03 -8.79
C ARG A 227 -10.42 20.23 -8.76
N LEU A 228 -9.79 20.51 -9.90
CA LEU A 228 -8.96 21.69 -10.09
C LEU A 228 -9.87 22.87 -9.81
N THR A 229 -9.57 23.59 -8.73
CA THR A 229 -10.23 24.85 -8.42
C THR A 229 -10.02 25.81 -9.60
N ALA A 230 -10.87 26.83 -9.73
CA ALA A 230 -10.68 27.84 -10.78
C ALA A 230 -9.26 28.44 -10.71
N GLU A 231 -8.73 28.61 -9.50
CA GLU A 231 -7.37 29.06 -9.23
C GLU A 231 -6.29 28.08 -9.70
N ASP A 232 -6.47 26.78 -9.47
CA ASP A 232 -5.53 25.76 -9.98
C ASP A 232 -5.53 25.72 -11.51
N ARG A 233 -6.69 25.88 -12.15
CA ARG A 233 -6.80 25.97 -13.61
C ARG A 233 -6.09 27.20 -14.15
N GLN A 234 -6.25 28.34 -13.49
CA GLN A 234 -5.55 29.58 -13.84
C GLN A 234 -4.03 29.45 -13.64
N ARG A 235 -3.57 28.85 -12.53
CA ARG A 235 -2.14 28.58 -12.30
C ARG A 235 -1.54 27.65 -13.33
N MET A 236 -2.27 26.60 -13.71
CA MET A 236 -1.84 25.65 -14.73
C MET A 236 -1.81 26.31 -16.12
N ALA A 237 -2.79 27.16 -16.44
CA ALA A 237 -2.81 27.96 -17.66
C ALA A 237 -1.64 28.97 -17.72
N ALA A 238 -1.39 29.69 -16.62
CA ALA A 238 -0.26 30.61 -16.51
C ALA A 238 1.09 29.89 -16.63
N ARG A 239 1.21 28.69 -16.05
CA ARG A 239 2.42 27.86 -16.16
C ARG A 239 2.63 27.35 -17.59
N LYS A 240 1.55 26.98 -18.28
CA LYS A 240 1.57 26.58 -19.69
C LYS A 240 1.96 27.75 -20.61
N GLN A 241 1.41 28.95 -20.38
CA GLN A 241 1.79 30.16 -21.10
C GLN A 241 3.26 30.53 -20.85
N LYS A 242 3.74 30.39 -19.61
CA LYS A 242 5.15 30.63 -19.27
C LYS A 242 6.09 29.64 -19.96
N TRP A 243 5.71 28.37 -20.07
CA TRP A 243 6.45 27.36 -20.84
C TRP A 243 6.44 27.65 -22.34
N GLN A 244 5.30 28.01 -22.91
CA GLN A 244 5.19 28.38 -24.33
C GLN A 244 5.95 29.66 -24.67
N ALA A 245 6.00 30.65 -23.77
CA ALA A 245 6.81 31.85 -23.91
C ALA A 245 8.32 31.55 -23.82
N ALA A 246 8.72 30.57 -22.99
CA ALA A 246 10.11 30.13 -22.88
C ALA A 246 10.57 29.34 -24.13
N GLU A 247 9.70 28.53 -24.74
CA GLU A 247 9.99 27.84 -26.00
C GLU A 247 9.97 28.80 -27.20
N GLY A 248 9.09 29.81 -27.22
CA GLY A 248 9.03 30.83 -28.27
C GLY A 248 10.17 31.86 -28.24
N GLY A 249 10.80 32.08 -27.07
CA GLY A 249 11.93 33.00 -26.92
C GLY A 249 13.28 32.44 -27.38
N GLY A 250 13.37 31.13 -27.66
CA GLY A 250 14.61 30.45 -28.05
C GLY A 250 15.02 30.62 -29.52
N MET A 251 14.18 31.20 -30.38
CA MET A 251 14.47 31.35 -31.82
C MET A 251 14.94 32.75 -32.25
N ALA A 252 14.99 33.74 -31.34
CA ALA A 252 15.37 35.12 -31.68
C ALA A 252 16.62 35.59 -30.92
N GLY A 253 17.76 34.92 -31.11
CA GLY A 253 19.02 35.33 -30.45
C GLY A 253 20.31 34.75 -31.02
N GLY A 254 20.27 34.15 -32.22
CA GLY A 254 21.42 33.48 -32.82
C GLY A 254 21.92 34.15 -34.09
N THR A 255 22.29 35.44 -34.06
CA THR A 255 23.11 36.02 -35.13
C THR A 255 24.19 36.96 -34.59
N SER A 256 25.44 36.63 -34.97
CA SER A 256 26.60 37.50 -35.10
C SER A 256 27.37 37.92 -33.84
N ARG A 257 28.53 37.28 -33.63
CA ARG A 257 29.84 37.93 -33.35
C ARG A 257 30.95 36.91 -33.66
N ARG A 258 31.47 36.88 -34.89
CA ARG A 258 32.65 37.59 -35.41
C ARG A 258 33.98 37.01 -34.91
N SER A 259 34.59 36.22 -35.80
CA SER A 259 36.03 36.19 -36.10
C SER A 259 36.79 37.41 -35.59
N SER A 260 37.89 37.19 -34.85
CA SER A 260 39.24 37.60 -35.25
C SER A 260 40.28 37.41 -34.13
N ARG A 261 41.37 36.72 -34.51
CA ARG A 261 42.71 36.62 -33.90
C ARG A 261 42.88 35.82 -32.61
#